data_AF-A0A6J4GYF0-F1
#
_entry.id   AF-A0A6J4GYF0-F1
#
_cell.length_a   1.000
_cell.length_b   1.000
_cell.length_c   1.000
_cell.angle_alpha   90.00
_cell.angle_beta   90.00
_cell.angle_gamma   90.00
#
_symmetry.space_group_name_H-M   'P 1'
#
loop_
_entity.id
_entity.type
_entity.pdbx_description
1 polymer ?
#
loop_
_entity_poly.entity_id
_entity_poly.type
_entity_poly.pdbx_seq_one_letter_code
_entity_poly.pdbx_strand_id
1 'polypeptide(L)'
;MNQGEHRELMNGFGNGLSAAFELAATPAIFGAAGYGLDRLLGTGPFLMWILGIFSVVGAFLRAWYHYDAKMRVLEAAGPWATKRQAQP
;
A
#
# COMPACT_ATOMS: atom_id res chain seq x y z
N MET A 1 -2.57 -21.42 -25.82
CA MET A 1 -2.20 -20.34 -24.88
C MET A 1 -1.97 -19.08 -25.70
N ASN A 2 -2.82 -18.07 -25.50
CA ASN A 2 -2.89 -16.87 -26.32
C ASN A 2 -1.91 -15.80 -25.79
N GLN A 3 -1.28 -15.00 -26.67
CA GLN A 3 -0.27 -14.01 -26.25
C GLN A 3 -0.82 -12.92 -25.31
N GLY A 4 -2.13 -12.70 -25.31
CA GLY A 4 -2.83 -11.82 -24.36
C GLY A 4 -2.74 -12.29 -22.91
N GLU A 5 -3.01 -13.59 -22.66
CA GLU A 5 -3.00 -14.18 -21.31
C GLU A 5 -1.61 -14.04 -20.67
N HIS A 6 -0.54 -14.25 -21.46
CA HIS A 6 0.83 -14.14 -20.98
C HIS A 6 1.20 -12.70 -20.55
N ARG A 7 0.65 -11.68 -21.24
CA ARG A 7 0.85 -10.26 -20.90
C ARG A 7 0.07 -9.86 -19.65
N GLU A 8 -1.15 -10.37 -19.49
CA GLU A 8 -1.97 -10.12 -18.30
C GLU A 8 -1.35 -10.72 -17.04
N LEU A 9 -0.80 -11.94 -17.15
CA LEU A 9 -0.07 -12.59 -16.07
C LEU A 9 1.20 -11.81 -15.69
N MET A 10 2.00 -11.39 -16.68
CA MET A 10 3.21 -10.60 -16.42
C MET A 10 2.89 -9.22 -15.82
N ASN A 11 1.82 -8.56 -16.26
CA ASN A 11 1.37 -7.28 -15.69
C ASN A 11 0.86 -7.45 -14.25
N GLY A 12 0.04 -8.47 -13.97
CA GLY A 12 -0.43 -8.77 -12.62
C GLY A 12 0.72 -9.08 -11.67
N PHE A 13 1.70 -9.86 -12.13
CA PHE A 13 2.89 -10.22 -11.37
C PHE A 13 3.78 -8.99 -11.09
N GLY A 14 4.06 -8.17 -12.09
CA GLY A 14 4.87 -6.96 -11.94
C GLY A 14 4.25 -5.93 -10.98
N ASN A 15 2.93 -5.75 -11.06
CA ASN A 15 2.21 -4.86 -10.16
C ASN A 15 2.19 -5.39 -8.72
N GLY A 16 1.95 -6.70 -8.54
CA GLY A 16 2.01 -7.34 -7.23
C GLY A 16 3.39 -7.26 -6.59
N LEU A 17 4.45 -7.48 -7.37
CA LEU A 17 5.84 -7.40 -6.91
C LEU A 17 6.23 -5.97 -6.53
N SER A 18 5.85 -4.96 -7.32
CA SER A 18 6.09 -3.54 -6.96
C SER A 18 5.39 -3.18 -5.66
N ALA A 19 4.13 -3.59 -5.50
CA ALA A 19 3.39 -3.34 -4.27
C ALA A 19 4.04 -4.01 -3.04
N ALA A 20 4.47 -5.26 -3.18
CA ALA A 20 5.17 -5.99 -2.12
C ALA A 20 6.54 -5.38 -1.80
N PHE A 21 7.29 -4.97 -2.83
CA PHE A 21 8.58 -4.30 -2.65
C PHE A 21 8.42 -3.00 -1.89
N GLU A 22 7.46 -2.16 -2.26
CA GLU A 22 7.23 -0.90 -1.57
C GLU A 22 6.75 -1.10 -0.12
N LEU A 23 5.91 -2.12 0.11
CA LEU A 23 5.45 -2.49 1.45
C LEU A 23 6.59 -2.98 2.35
N ALA A 24 7.63 -3.58 1.79
CA ALA A 24 8.81 -4.03 2.54
C ALA A 24 9.88 -2.94 2.64
N ALA A 25 10.14 -2.22 1.54
CA ALA A 25 11.21 -1.24 1.42
C ALA A 25 10.95 0.00 2.27
N THR A 26 9.72 0.52 2.28
CA THR A 26 9.40 1.73 3.07
C THR A 26 9.62 1.49 4.58
N PRO A 27 9.09 0.42 5.20
CA PRO A 27 9.37 0.13 6.60
C PRO A 27 10.82 -0.25 6.87
N ALA A 28 11.48 -0.96 5.95
CA ALA A 28 12.89 -1.27 6.11
C ALA A 28 13.76 -0.01 6.15
N ILE A 29 13.51 0.96 5.26
CA ILE A 29 14.24 2.23 5.23
C ILE A 29 13.96 3.05 6.48
N PHE A 30 12.69 3.20 6.88
CA PHE A 30 12.31 3.96 8.07
C PHE A 30 12.84 3.33 9.36
N GLY A 31 12.80 1.99 9.47
CA GLY A 31 13.36 1.25 10.59
C GLY A 31 14.88 1.37 10.67
N ALA A 32 15.58 1.24 9.54
CA ALA A 32 17.03 1.41 9.48
C ALA A 32 17.47 2.85 9.80
N ALA A 33 16.74 3.85 9.29
CA ALA A 33 16.98 5.25 9.61
C ALA A 33 16.77 5.53 11.10
N GLY A 34 15.70 5.01 11.71
CA GLY A 34 15.42 5.18 13.14
C GLY A 34 16.47 4.53 14.03
N TYR A 35 16.91 3.32 13.67
CA TYR A 35 18.00 2.64 14.37
C TYR A 35 19.33 3.41 14.28
N GLY A 36 19.66 3.97 13.11
CA GLY A 36 20.85 4.80 12.93
C GLY A 36 20.81 6.09 13.73
N LEU A 37 19.64 6.77 13.76
CA LEU A 37 19.46 7.98 14.57
C LEU A 37 19.55 7.70 16.07
N ASP A 38 18.94 6.62 16.57
CA ASP A 38 19.06 6.23 17.99
C ASP A 38 20.53 5.99 18.38
N ARG A 39 21.31 5.36 17.50
CA ARG A 39 22.74 5.12 17.73
C ARG A 39 23.56 6.42 17.81
N LEU A 40 23.19 7.43 17.03
CA LEU A 40 23.87 8.74 16.97
C LEU A 40 23.49 9.65 18.14
N LEU A 41 22.21 9.64 18.54
CA LEU A 41 21.67 10.53 19.57
C LEU A 41 21.85 9.98 20.99
N GLY A 42 22.16 8.69 21.15
CA GLY A 42 22.35 8.05 22.46
C GLY A 42 21.07 7.97 23.29
N THR A 43 19.93 8.40 22.74
CA THR A 43 18.61 8.02 23.19
C THR A 43 18.50 6.50 23.02
N GLY A 44 17.95 5.78 24.00
CA GLY A 44 17.65 4.34 23.83
C GLY A 44 16.70 4.08 22.65
N PRO A 45 16.06 2.91 22.52
CA PRO A 45 15.29 2.53 21.31
C PRO A 45 13.98 3.33 21.06
N PHE A 46 13.85 4.55 21.58
CA PHE A 46 12.64 5.38 21.49
C PHE A 46 12.35 5.84 20.07
N LEU A 47 13.36 6.28 19.32
CA LEU A 47 13.17 6.84 17.99
C LEU A 47 12.87 5.72 16.98
N MET A 48 13.45 4.53 17.19
CA MET A 48 13.09 3.28 16.52
C MET A 48 11.62 2.90 16.75
N TRP A 49 11.11 3.00 17.98
CA TRP A 49 9.68 2.74 18.26
C TRP A 49 8.77 3.73 17.55
N ILE A 50 9.07 5.04 17.61
CA ILE A 50 8.25 6.07 16.96
C ILE A 50 8.25 5.89 15.44
N LEU A 51 9.42 5.75 14.82
CA LEU A 51 9.53 5.57 13.37
C LEU A 51 8.97 4.23 12.91
N GLY A 52 9.12 3.17 13.71
CA GLY A 52 8.50 1.88 13.47
C GLY A 52 6.98 1.96 13.47
N ILE A 53 6.37 2.56 14.51
CA ILE A 53 4.92 2.77 14.58
C ILE A 53 4.46 3.66 13.42
N PHE A 54 5.15 4.76 13.15
CA PHE A 54 4.83 5.66 12.05
C PHE A 54 4.85 4.93 10.70
N SER A 55 5.84 4.07 10.48
CA SER A 55 5.93 3.28 9.25
C SER A 55 4.79 2.26 9.13
N VAL A 56 4.42 1.58 10.21
CA VAL A 56 3.31 0.61 10.20
C VAL A 56 2.00 1.33 9.90
N VAL A 57 1.76 2.49 10.54
CA VAL A 57 0.58 3.33 10.28
C VAL A 57 0.56 3.81 8.84
N GLY A 58 1.70 4.26 8.30
CA GLY A 58 1.82 4.68 6.90
C GLY A 58 1.51 3.56 5.91
N ALA A 59 2.05 2.36 6.14
CA ALA A 59 1.76 1.19 5.31
C ALA A 59 0.26 0.81 5.37
N PHE A 60 -0.34 0.90 6.57
CA PHE A 60 -1.75 0.60 6.77
C PHE A 60 -2.67 1.62 6.06
N LEU A 61 -2.39 2.92 6.21
CA LEU A 61 -3.13 3.98 5.51
C LEU A 61 -3.00 3.84 3.99
N ARG A 62 -1.80 3.53 3.49
CA ARG A 62 -1.58 3.28 2.06
C ARG A 62 -2.43 2.12 1.54
N ALA A 63 -2.45 1.01 2.28
CA ALA A 63 -3.27 -0.15 1.94
C ALA A 63 -4.77 0.21 1.92
N TRP A 64 -5.22 0.99 2.91
CA TRP A 64 -6.59 1.48 2.98
C TRP A 64 -6.96 2.37 1.78
N TYR A 65 -6.16 3.39 1.47
CA TYR A 65 -6.44 4.29 0.34
C TYR A 65 -6.43 3.55 -0.99
N HIS A 66 -5.53 2.59 -1.16
CA HIS A 66 -5.47 1.78 -2.37
C HIS A 66 -6.71 0.88 -2.52
N TYR A 67 -7.23 0.37 -1.40
CA TYR A 67 -8.48 -0.38 -1.36
C TYR A 67 -9.70 0.51 -1.64
N ASP A 68 -9.80 1.66 -0.98
CA ASP A 68 -10.88 2.63 -1.18
C ASP A 68 -10.96 3.09 -2.65
N ALA A 69 -9.81 3.41 -3.26
CA ALA A 69 -9.74 3.77 -4.68
C ALA A 69 -10.28 2.65 -5.59
N LYS A 70 -9.95 1.38 -5.31
CA LYS A 70 -10.49 0.24 -6.05
C LYS A 70 -11.99 0.08 -5.86
N MET A 71 -12.48 0.29 -4.64
CA MET A 71 -13.91 0.18 -4.34
C MET A 71 -14.71 1.30 -4.99
N ARG A 72 -14.22 2.53 -5.04
CA ARG A 72 -14.89 3.62 -5.76
C ARG A 72 -15.03 3.34 -7.26
N VAL A 73 -14.03 2.70 -7.88
CA VAL A 73 -14.11 2.29 -9.29
C VAL A 73 -15.14 1.17 -9.49
N LEU A 74 -15.15 0.17 -8.60
CA LEU A 74 -16.13 -0.92 -8.63
C LEU A 74 -17.56 -0.44 -8.34
N GLU A 75 -17.72 0.52 -7.42
CA GLU A 75 -19.00 1.16 -7.13
C GLU A 75 -19.52 1.96 -8.32
N ALA A 76 -18.65 2.66 -9.05
CA ALA A 76 -19.03 3.41 -10.26
C ALA A 76 -19.38 2.50 -11.44
N ALA A 77 -18.75 1.32 -11.54
CA ALA A 77 -18.98 0.35 -12.61
C ALA A 77 -20.09 -0.67 -12.28
N GLY A 78 -20.60 -0.68 -11.03
CA GLY A 78 -21.56 -1.68 -10.57
C GLY A 78 -22.98 -1.46 -11.13
N PRO A 79 -23.75 -2.52 -11.43
CA PRO A 79 -25.13 -2.42 -11.94
C PRO A 79 -26.10 -1.73 -10.95
N TRP A 80 -25.73 -1.59 -9.69
CA TRP A 80 -26.45 -0.82 -8.67
C TRP A 80 -26.21 0.70 -8.73
N ALA A 81 -25.15 1.17 -9.39
CA ALA A 81 -24.92 2.61 -9.61
C ALA A 81 -26.07 3.23 -10.43
N THR A 82 -26.53 2.48 -11.44
CA THR A 82 -27.69 2.82 -12.28
C THR A 82 -28.99 2.91 -11.47
N LYS A 83 -29.17 2.09 -10.42
CA LYS A 83 -30.39 2.11 -9.59
C LYS A 83 -30.49 3.33 -8.68
N ARG A 84 -29.38 3.98 -8.32
CA ARG A 84 -29.37 5.15 -7.41
C ARG A 84 -29.78 6.45 -8.09
N GLN A 85 -29.68 6.53 -9.43
CA GLN A 85 -30.12 7.68 -10.23
C GLN A 85 -31.61 7.63 -10.62
N ALA A 86 -32.29 6.51 -10.35
CA ALA A 86 -33.67 6.27 -10.77
C ALA A 86 -34.72 6.39 -9.63
N GLN A 87 -34.34 6.87 -8.45
CA GLN A 87 -35.30 7.21 -7.38
C GLN A 87 -35.24 8.72 -7.10
N PRO A 88 -36.35 9.46 -7.29
CA PRO A 88 -36.45 10.91 -7.05
C PRO A 88 -36.46 11.26 -5.56
#